data_AF-B3S267-F1
#
_entry.id   AF-B3S267-F1
#
_cell.length_a   1.000
_cell.length_b   1.000
_cell.length_c   1.000
_cell.angle_alpha   90.00
_cell.angle_beta   90.00
_cell.angle_gamma   90.00
#
_symmetry.space_group_name_H-M   'P 1'
#
loop_
_entity.id
_entity.type
_entity.pdbx_description
1 polymer ?
#
loop_
_entity_poly.entity_id
_entity_poly.type
_entity_poly.pdbx_seq_one_letter_code
_entity_poly.pdbx_strand_id
1 'polypeptide(L)'
;MAGDFRFIMKSGHFLCGSFENKIQSIPLVADIAGIESTAKFVLIVEKEAIFQRLLDGNIKDKLNSCIVITGKGYPDMSTRLMIRFLWDALKLPTFVLTDADPYGLEIFCVYKYGSKEMSFEAENLCFPLIKWLGVLPSEFNKYTNDKIPISKTIFHTWRNK
;
A
#
# COMPACT_ATOMS: atom_id res chain seq x y z
N MET A 1 2.37 8.91 0.73
CA MET A 1 1.34 8.32 1.59
C MET A 1 0.12 9.22 1.59
N ALA A 2 -1.07 8.64 1.71
CA ALA A 2 -2.33 9.36 1.89
C ALA A 2 -3.33 8.45 2.62
N GLY A 3 -4.42 9.04 3.11
CA GLY A 3 -5.49 8.30 3.78
C GLY A 3 -5.52 8.48 5.29
N ASP A 4 -6.24 7.60 5.97
CA ASP A 4 -6.61 7.79 7.38
C ASP A 4 -5.46 7.44 8.34
N PHE A 5 -4.62 8.43 8.64
CA PHE A 5 -3.58 8.31 9.66
C PHE A 5 -3.23 9.67 10.27
N ARG A 6 -2.79 9.66 11.53
CA ARG A 6 -2.17 10.78 12.22
C ARG A 6 -0.92 10.30 12.92
N PHE A 7 0.25 10.69 12.41
CA PHE A 7 1.52 10.45 13.08
C PHE A 7 1.76 11.50 14.15
N ILE A 8 2.18 11.03 15.31
CA ILE A 8 2.68 11.85 16.41
C ILE A 8 4.20 11.83 16.29
N MET A 9 4.82 12.96 15.94
CA MET A 9 6.26 13.05 15.75
C MET A 9 6.95 13.31 17.09
N LYS A 10 8.18 12.81 17.25
CA LYS A 10 9.00 13.04 18.47
C LYS A 10 9.30 14.51 18.74
N SER A 11 9.30 15.34 17.70
CA SER A 11 9.44 16.80 17.82
C SER A 11 8.16 17.51 18.31
N GLY A 12 7.07 16.77 18.55
CA GLY A 12 5.83 17.30 19.13
C GLY A 12 4.80 17.81 18.13
N HIS A 13 5.09 17.82 16.83
CA HIS A 13 4.11 18.15 15.80
C HIS A 13 3.38 16.89 15.29
N PHE A 14 2.23 17.11 14.65
CA PHE A 14 1.43 16.04 14.05
C PHE A 14 1.55 16.06 12.53
N LEU A 15 1.61 14.88 11.92
CA LEU A 15 1.55 14.70 10.47
C LEU A 15 0.32 13.86 10.12
N CYS A 16 -0.72 14.54 9.62
CA CYS A 16 -2.03 13.94 9.34
C CYS A 16 -2.20 13.65 7.86
N GLY A 17 -2.45 12.40 7.50
CA GLY A 17 -2.90 12.00 6.17
C GLY A 17 -4.39 12.25 5.97
N SER A 18 -4.77 12.56 4.74
CA SER A 18 -6.15 12.43 4.26
C SER A 18 -6.15 12.17 2.76
N PHE A 19 -7.27 11.72 2.20
CA PHE A 19 -7.45 11.59 0.74
C PHE A 19 -7.76 12.92 0.04
N GLU A 20 -8.04 13.97 0.81
CA GLU A 20 -8.24 15.33 0.30
C GLU A 20 -6.90 16.06 0.13
N ASN A 21 -5.91 15.68 0.95
CA ASN A 21 -4.57 16.21 0.88
C ASN A 21 -3.78 15.54 -0.26
N LYS A 22 -2.82 16.27 -0.84
CA LYS A 22 -1.85 15.72 -1.78
C LYS A 22 -1.06 14.57 -1.12
N ILE A 23 -0.47 13.71 -1.95
CA ILE A 23 0.44 12.65 -1.50
C ILE A 23 1.53 13.25 -0.61
N GLN A 24 1.61 12.75 0.62
CA GLN A 24 2.63 13.13 1.59
C GLN A 24 3.89 12.27 1.43
N SER A 25 5.05 12.85 1.74
CA SER A 25 6.27 12.06 1.87
C SER A 25 6.15 11.07 3.04
N ILE A 26 6.89 9.96 2.94
CA ILE A 26 7.03 9.00 4.03
C ILE A 26 7.98 9.64 5.05
N PRO A 27 7.55 9.94 6.30
CA PRO A 27 8.47 10.42 7.32
C PRO A 27 9.44 9.31 7.74
N LEU A 28 10.59 9.69 8.30
CA LEU A 28 11.53 8.74 8.86
C LEU A 28 10.89 8.06 10.07
N VAL A 29 10.84 6.72 10.06
CA VAL A 29 10.21 5.94 11.15
C VAL A 29 10.85 6.24 12.51
N ALA A 30 12.15 6.52 12.54
CA ALA A 30 12.87 6.89 13.76
C ALA A 30 12.34 8.18 14.42
N ASP A 31 11.68 9.07 13.67
CA ASP A 31 11.13 10.33 14.16
C ASP A 31 9.68 10.22 14.63
N ILE A 32 9.06 9.05 14.46
CA ILE A 32 7.66 8.80 14.84
C ILE A 32 7.62 8.33 16.30
N ALA A 33 6.81 9.00 17.12
CA ALA A 33 6.54 8.62 18.50
C ALA A 33 5.30 7.71 18.60
N GLY A 34 4.32 7.88 17.70
CA GLY A 34 3.11 7.06 17.67
C GLY A 34 2.25 7.33 16.43
N ILE A 35 1.19 6.54 16.29
CA ILE A 35 0.19 6.68 15.22
C ILE A 35 -1.22 6.49 15.77
N GLU A 36 -2.14 7.33 15.31
CA GLU A 36 -3.58 7.17 15.48
C GLU A 36 -4.22 6.96 14.11
N SER A 37 -5.17 6.03 13.99
CA SER A 37 -5.85 5.72 12.72
C SER A 37 -7.14 4.94 12.98
N THR A 38 -8.16 5.16 12.16
CA THR A 38 -9.36 4.31 12.10
C THR A 38 -9.41 3.44 10.83
N ALA A 39 -8.26 3.34 10.14
CA ALA A 39 -8.14 2.57 8.91
C ALA A 39 -8.42 1.09 9.17
N LYS A 40 -9.01 0.44 8.16
CA LYS A 40 -9.36 -0.98 8.17
C LYS A 40 -8.32 -1.83 7.45
N PHE A 41 -7.51 -1.22 6.59
CA PHE A 41 -6.46 -1.89 5.83
C PHE A 41 -5.40 -0.89 5.33
N VAL A 42 -4.23 -1.43 4.97
CA VAL A 42 -3.18 -0.70 4.27
C VAL A 42 -3.11 -1.17 2.81
N LEU A 43 -3.01 -0.24 1.88
CA LEU A 43 -2.85 -0.53 0.45
C LEU A 43 -1.50 0.01 -0.04
N ILE A 44 -0.66 -0.89 -0.52
CA ILE A 44 0.61 -0.58 -1.17
C ILE A 44 0.36 -0.54 -2.68
N VAL A 45 0.72 0.56 -3.33
CA VAL A 45 0.59 0.74 -4.77
C VAL A 45 1.99 0.86 -5.37
N GLU A 46 2.28 0.06 -6.38
CA GLU A 46 3.58 0.09 -7.05
C GLU A 46 3.88 1.46 -7.69
N LYS A 47 2.96 1.94 -8.52
CA LYS A 47 3.16 3.11 -9.38
C LYS A 47 2.47 4.35 -8.84
N GLU A 48 3.21 5.44 -8.74
CA GLU A 48 2.70 6.75 -8.33
C GLU A 48 1.52 7.21 -9.21
N ALA A 49 1.59 6.98 -10.52
CA ALA A 49 0.52 7.35 -11.43
C ALA A 49 -0.80 6.61 -11.12
N ILE A 50 -0.72 5.34 -10.69
CA ILE A 50 -1.91 4.58 -10.25
C ILE A 50 -2.42 5.14 -8.93
N PHE A 51 -1.53 5.48 -8.00
CA PHE A 51 -1.92 6.10 -6.75
C PHE A 51 -2.64 7.45 -6.97
N GLN A 52 -2.07 8.34 -7.79
CA GLN A 52 -2.71 9.61 -8.15
C GLN A 52 -4.10 9.38 -8.77
N ARG A 53 -4.25 8.40 -9.67
CA ARG A 53 -5.56 8.04 -10.22
C ARG A 53 -6.55 7.51 -9.19
N LEU A 54 -6.08 6.79 -8.16
CA LEU A 54 -6.93 6.37 -7.04
C LEU A 54 -7.39 7.56 -6.20
N LEU A 55 -6.51 8.57 -6.03
CA LEU A 55 -6.86 9.82 -5.37
C LEU A 55 -7.83 10.65 -6.18
N ASP A 56 -7.66 10.78 -7.50
CA ASP A 56 -8.51 11.63 -8.34
C ASP A 56 -9.87 11.01 -8.66
N GLY A 57 -10.02 9.70 -8.48
CA GLY A 57 -11.25 8.97 -8.79
C GLY A 57 -12.38 9.14 -7.77
N ASN A 58 -13.60 8.80 -8.17
CA ASN A 58 -14.81 8.74 -7.33
C ASN A 58 -14.81 7.58 -6.31
N ILE A 59 -13.64 7.14 -5.87
CA ILE A 59 -13.47 5.99 -4.97
C ILE A 59 -12.97 6.42 -3.59
N LYS A 60 -12.74 7.72 -3.38
CA LYS A 60 -12.41 8.32 -2.09
C LYS A 60 -13.34 7.85 -0.98
N ASP A 61 -14.65 7.81 -1.24
CA ASP A 61 -15.66 7.39 -0.25
C ASP A 61 -15.59 5.90 0.11
N LYS A 62 -14.93 5.08 -0.72
CA LYS A 62 -14.67 3.66 -0.46
C LYS A 62 -13.29 3.42 0.13
N LEU A 63 -12.36 4.35 -0.08
CA LEU A 63 -10.99 4.29 0.42
C LEU A 63 -10.81 5.08 1.72
N ASN A 64 -11.79 5.88 2.14
CA ASN A 64 -11.76 6.72 3.34
C ASN A 64 -11.35 6.01 4.64
N SER A 65 -11.51 4.69 4.73
CA SER A 65 -11.00 3.88 5.85
C SER A 65 -9.74 3.08 5.49
N CYS A 66 -8.82 3.63 4.70
CA CYS A 66 -7.53 2.98 4.43
C CYS A 66 -6.35 3.95 4.42
N ILE A 67 -5.15 3.37 4.57
CA ILE A 67 -3.87 4.06 4.39
C ILE A 67 -3.29 3.58 3.07
N VAL A 68 -2.95 4.51 2.17
CA VAL A 68 -2.30 4.19 0.90
C VAL A 68 -0.85 4.66 0.92
N ILE A 69 0.05 3.74 0.58
CA ILE A 69 1.49 3.97 0.43
C ILE A 69 1.95 3.55 -0.96
N THR A 70 2.99 4.20 -1.45
CA THR A 70 3.52 4.03 -2.81
C THR A 70 5.00 3.76 -2.73
N GLY A 71 5.46 2.73 -3.43
CA GLY A 71 6.89 2.43 -3.59
C GLY A 71 7.55 3.24 -4.70
N LYS A 72 6.77 3.96 -5.52
CA LYS A 72 7.23 4.69 -6.73
C LYS A 72 8.07 3.81 -7.67
N GLY A 73 7.72 2.52 -7.77
CA GLY A 73 8.50 1.49 -8.47
C GLY A 73 8.96 0.40 -7.49
N TYR A 74 10.26 0.08 -7.52
CA TYR A 74 10.83 -0.97 -6.67
C TYR A 74 10.83 -0.55 -5.19
N PRO A 75 10.50 -1.46 -4.26
CA PRO A 75 10.33 -1.14 -2.84
C PRO A 75 11.61 -0.58 -2.21
N ASP A 76 11.60 0.71 -1.87
CA ASP A 76 12.68 1.35 -1.12
C ASP A 76 12.64 1.01 0.39
N MET A 77 13.76 1.27 1.07
CA MET A 77 13.91 0.98 2.50
C MET A 77 12.94 1.76 3.37
N SER A 78 12.74 3.05 3.08
CA SER A 78 11.83 3.91 3.84
C SER A 78 10.39 3.40 3.80
N THR A 79 9.93 2.96 2.63
CA THR A 79 8.61 2.38 2.41
C THR A 79 8.47 1.06 3.17
N ARG A 80 9.48 0.18 3.10
CA ARG A 80 9.46 -1.11 3.81
C ARG A 80 9.42 -0.92 5.33
N LEU A 81 10.26 -0.03 5.88
CA LEU A 81 10.26 0.30 7.31
C LEU A 81 8.92 0.89 7.75
N MET A 82 8.36 1.80 6.96
CA MET A 82 7.07 2.40 7.25
C MET A 82 5.95 1.36 7.26
N ILE A 83 5.91 0.48 6.27
CA ILE A 83 4.89 -0.59 6.22
C ILE A 83 5.03 -1.50 7.44
N ARG A 84 6.26 -1.87 7.83
CA ARG A 84 6.49 -2.65 9.05
C ARG A 84 6.00 -1.92 10.29
N PHE A 85 6.32 -0.63 10.43
CA PHE A 85 5.85 0.20 11.53
C PHE A 85 4.32 0.21 11.61
N LEU A 86 3.63 0.43 10.48
CA LEU A 86 2.16 0.41 10.42
C LEU A 86 1.59 -0.95 10.81
N TRP A 87 2.21 -2.04 10.35
CA TRP A 87 1.83 -3.38 10.73
C TRP A 87 1.99 -3.60 12.24
N ASP A 88 3.11 -3.17 12.82
CA ASP A 88 3.38 -3.38 14.24
C ASP A 88 2.48 -2.53 15.16
N ALA A 89 2.16 -1.30 14.73
CA ALA A 89 1.31 -0.40 15.50
C ALA A 89 -0.19 -0.71 15.35
N LEU A 90 -0.67 -1.01 14.13
CA LEU A 90 -2.10 -1.09 13.83
C LEU A 90 -2.60 -2.53 13.58
N LYS A 91 -1.71 -3.47 13.26
CA LYS A 91 -2.04 -4.88 12.92
C LYS A 91 -3.12 -5.01 11.82
N LEU A 92 -3.17 -4.04 10.92
CA LEU A 92 -4.15 -4.01 9.83
C LEU A 92 -3.76 -4.90 8.67
N PRO A 93 -4.72 -5.57 8.01
CA PRO A 93 -4.43 -6.33 6.79
C PRO A 93 -3.81 -5.41 5.73
N THR A 94 -2.74 -5.90 5.08
CA THR A 94 -2.02 -5.14 4.06
C THR A 94 -2.17 -5.79 2.70
N PHE A 95 -2.43 -4.96 1.70
CA PHE A 95 -2.62 -5.40 0.32
C PHE A 95 -1.59 -4.75 -0.59
N VAL A 96 -1.11 -5.47 -1.61
CA VAL A 96 -0.19 -4.93 -2.61
C VAL A 96 -0.86 -4.95 -3.98
N LEU A 97 -0.93 -3.79 -4.62
CA LEU A 97 -1.40 -3.60 -5.99
C LEU A 97 -0.20 -3.32 -6.90
N THR A 98 0.16 -4.31 -7.71
CA THR A 98 1.22 -4.25 -8.74
C THR A 98 0.66 -4.73 -10.07
N ASP A 99 1.45 -4.56 -11.13
CA ASP A 99 1.12 -5.14 -12.43
C ASP A 99 1.16 -6.68 -12.41
N ALA A 100 0.47 -7.26 -13.39
CA ALA A 100 0.28 -8.71 -13.57
C ALA A 100 1.43 -9.36 -14.36
N ASP A 101 2.67 -8.98 -14.06
CA ASP A 101 3.86 -9.43 -14.77
C ASP A 101 4.93 -9.95 -13.79
N PRO A 102 6.02 -10.56 -14.29
CA PRO A 102 7.10 -11.07 -13.42
C PRO A 102 7.72 -10.00 -12.51
N TYR A 103 7.76 -8.73 -12.92
CA TYR A 103 8.29 -7.63 -12.12
C TYR A 103 7.35 -7.26 -10.97
N GLY A 104 6.04 -7.18 -11.22
CA GLY A 104 5.04 -6.94 -10.18
C GLY A 104 5.03 -8.07 -9.14
N LEU A 105 5.21 -9.32 -9.58
CA LEU A 105 5.39 -10.47 -8.69
C LEU A 105 6.67 -10.38 -7.86
N GLU A 106 7.78 -9.93 -8.45
CA GLU A 106 9.04 -9.70 -7.73
C GLU A 106 8.85 -8.65 -6.62
N ILE A 107 8.20 -7.52 -6.93
CA ILE A 107 7.89 -6.47 -5.95
C ILE A 107 7.03 -7.01 -4.81
N PHE A 108 5.98 -7.78 -5.12
CA PHE A 108 5.17 -8.45 -4.11
C PHE A 108 6.01 -9.40 -3.23
N CYS A 109 6.90 -10.19 -3.83
CA CYS A 109 7.79 -11.09 -3.11
C CYS A 109 8.75 -10.34 -2.19
N VAL A 110 9.27 -9.18 -2.59
CA VAL A 110 10.14 -8.37 -1.73
C VAL A 110 9.39 -7.83 -0.51
N TYR A 111 8.15 -7.38 -0.67
CA TYR A 111 7.34 -6.97 0.49
C TYR A 111 7.01 -8.15 1.41
N LYS A 112 6.72 -9.33 0.84
CA LYS A 112 6.27 -10.50 1.61
C LYS A 112 7.40 -11.28 2.28
N TYR A 113 8.51 -11.48 1.57
CA TYR A 113 9.61 -12.36 1.95
C TYR A 113 10.95 -11.64 2.11
N GLY A 114 11.00 -10.34 1.80
CA GLY A 114 12.25 -9.58 1.81
C GLY A 114 13.04 -9.75 0.52
N SER A 115 14.07 -8.91 0.35
CA SER A 115 15.04 -9.04 -0.75
C SER A 115 16.11 -10.07 -0.40
N LYS A 116 16.64 -10.79 -1.41
CA LYS A 116 17.73 -11.78 -1.24
C LYS A 116 18.97 -11.21 -0.56
N GLU A 117 19.25 -9.92 -0.77
CA GLU A 117 20.39 -9.20 -0.20
C GLU A 117 20.20 -8.82 1.28
N MET A 118 18.97 -8.89 1.82
CA MET A 118 18.66 -8.55 3.21
C MET A 118 18.01 -9.70 3.97
N SER A 119 18.49 -10.92 3.72
CA SER A 119 18.03 -12.13 4.40
C SER A 119 18.14 -12.03 5.94
N PHE A 120 19.09 -11.24 6.45
CA PHE A 120 19.29 -11.04 7.89
C PHE A 120 18.25 -10.09 8.52
N GLU A 121 17.66 -9.18 7.74
CA GLU A 121 16.60 -8.26 8.19
C GLU A 121 15.19 -8.74 7.80
N ALA A 122 15.09 -9.88 7.11
CA ALA A 122 13.83 -10.44 6.64
C ALA A 122 12.84 -10.66 7.80
N GLU A 123 13.31 -11.10 8.97
CA GLU A 123 12.46 -11.29 10.17
C GLU A 123 11.85 -9.97 10.69
N ASN A 124 12.54 -8.84 10.48
CA ASN A 124 12.09 -7.51 10.90
C ASN A 124 11.33 -6.75 9.82
N LEU A 125 11.41 -7.14 8.55
CA LEU A 125 10.78 -6.42 7.43
C LEU A 125 9.64 -7.19 6.76
N CYS A 126 9.55 -8.50 6.97
CA CYS A 126 8.47 -9.34 6.47
C CYS A 126 7.34 -9.40 7.48
N PHE A 127 6.11 -9.57 7.01
CA PHE A 127 4.98 -9.85 7.87
C PHE A 127 3.94 -10.73 7.15
N PRO A 128 3.32 -11.69 7.85
CA PRO A 128 2.64 -12.83 7.23
C PRO A 128 1.30 -12.51 6.56
N LEU A 129 0.78 -11.28 6.73
CA LEU A 129 -0.58 -10.90 6.28
C LEU A 129 -0.56 -9.87 5.14
N ILE A 130 0.36 -10.05 4.19
CA ILE A 130 0.35 -9.36 2.90
C ILE A 130 -0.41 -10.20 1.86
N LYS A 131 -1.49 -9.64 1.30
CA LYS A 131 -2.24 -10.23 0.18
C LYS A 131 -1.96 -9.49 -1.12
N TRP A 132 -1.70 -10.22 -2.19
CA TRP A 132 -1.55 -9.64 -3.52
C TRP A 132 -2.93 -9.34 -4.14
N LEU A 133 -3.13 -8.09 -4.58
CA LEU A 133 -4.28 -7.60 -5.34
C LEU A 133 -3.93 -7.36 -6.82
N GLY A 134 -2.92 -8.04 -7.35
CA GLY A 134 -2.68 -8.04 -8.80
C GLY A 134 -3.84 -8.69 -9.55
N VAL A 135 -4.07 -8.25 -10.79
CA VAL A 135 -4.95 -8.95 -11.73
C VAL A 135 -4.22 -10.25 -12.10
N LEU A 136 -4.84 -11.40 -11.88
CA LEU A 136 -4.20 -12.65 -12.31
C LEU A 136 -4.19 -12.71 -13.85
N PRO A 137 -3.14 -13.26 -14.50
CA PRO A 137 -3.15 -13.48 -15.94
C PRO A 137 -4.38 -14.28 -16.43
N SER A 138 -4.92 -15.17 -15.60
CA SER A 138 -6.16 -15.91 -15.86
C SER A 138 -7.43 -15.05 -15.84
N GLU A 139 -7.38 -13.89 -15.20
CA GLU A 139 -8.48 -12.92 -15.18
C GLU A 139 -8.40 -11.92 -16.35
N PHE A 140 -7.24 -11.81 -17.01
CA PHE A 140 -7.03 -10.92 -18.16
C PHE A 140 -8.02 -11.20 -19.31
N ASN A 141 -8.30 -12.47 -19.60
CA ASN A 141 -9.26 -12.88 -20.65
C ASN A 141 -10.73 -12.58 -20.31
N LYS A 142 -11.08 -12.31 -19.04
CA LYS A 142 -12.43 -11.90 -18.65
C LYS A 142 -12.65 -10.39 -18.78
N TYR A 143 -11.56 -9.61 -18.86
CA TYR A 143 -11.61 -8.15 -18.84
C TYR A 143 -11.19 -7.49 -20.16
N THR A 144 -10.80 -8.26 -21.17
CA THR A 144 -10.48 -7.75 -22.52
C THR A 144 -11.69 -7.53 -23.41
N ASN A 145 -12.82 -8.20 -23.14
CA ASN A 145 -14.04 -8.04 -23.96
C ASN A 145 -14.89 -6.82 -23.60
N ASP A 146 -14.73 -6.26 -22.40
CA ASP A 146 -15.38 -5.01 -22.01
C ASP A 146 -14.29 -4.03 -21.57
N LYS A 147 -14.31 -2.80 -22.11
CA LYS A 147 -13.42 -1.69 -21.72
C LYS A 147 -13.70 -1.23 -20.27
N ILE A 148 -13.53 -2.12 -19.30
CA ILE A 148 -13.80 -1.88 -17.90
C ILE A 148 -12.60 -1.14 -17.32
N PRO A 149 -12.80 0.06 -16.74
CA PRO A 149 -11.73 0.79 -16.09
C PRO A 149 -11.09 -0.04 -14.98
N ILE A 150 -9.75 -0.06 -14.92
CA ILE A 150 -8.93 -0.80 -13.93
C ILE A 150 -9.44 -0.58 -12.49
N SER A 151 -10.01 0.59 -12.20
CA SER A 151 -10.65 0.86 -10.91
C SER A 151 -11.76 -0.14 -10.58
N LYS A 152 -12.68 -0.44 -11.51
CA LYS A 152 -13.76 -1.42 -11.31
C LYS A 152 -13.23 -2.85 -11.14
N THR A 153 -12.13 -3.21 -11.81
CA THR A 153 -11.50 -4.52 -11.70
C THR A 153 -10.94 -4.76 -10.30
N ILE A 154 -10.21 -3.79 -9.76
CA ILE A 154 -9.66 -3.86 -8.38
C ILE A 154 -10.79 -4.05 -7.36
N PHE A 155 -11.92 -3.34 -7.52
CA PHE A 155 -13.06 -3.49 -6.61
C PHE A 155 -13.78 -4.83 -6.73
N HIS A 156 -13.85 -5.43 -7.92
CA HIS A 156 -14.51 -6.72 -8.10
C HIS A 156 -13.67 -7.85 -7.49
N THR A 157 -12.35 -7.82 -7.66
CA THR A 157 -11.42 -8.75 -7.00
C THR A 157 -11.44 -8.56 -5.48
N TRP A 158 -11.61 -7.33 -4.98
CA TRP A 158 -11.75 -7.05 -3.55
C TRP A 158 -13.04 -7.61 -2.94
N ARG A 159 -14.18 -7.57 -3.65
CA ARG A 159 -15.47 -8.03 -3.12
C ARG A 159 -15.57 -9.56 -2.99
N ASN A 160 -14.76 -10.32 -3.74
CA ASN A 160 -14.83 -11.77 -3.83
C ASN A 160 -13.70 -12.50 -3.07
N LYS A 161 -12.92 -11.80 -2.23
CA LYS A 161 -11.83 -12.36 -1.40
C LYS A 161 -11.93 -11.91 0.04
#